data_AF-A0AAU8JBF1-F1
#
_entry.id   AF-A0AAU8JBF1-F1
#
_cell.length_a   1.000
_cell.length_b   1.000
_cell.length_c   1.000
_cell.angle_alpha   90.00
_cell.angle_beta   90.00
_cell.angle_gamma   90.00
#
_symmetry.space_group_name_H-M   'P 1'
#
loop_
_entity.id
_entity.type
_entity.pdbx_description
1 polymer ?
#
loop_
_entity_poly.entity_id
_entity_poly.type
_entity_poly.pdbx_seq_one_letter_code
_entity_poly.pdbx_strand_id
1 'polypeptide(L)'
;MADVSIVDTSVFCNVLNIPKLNDERGVVMEQLRDFLEKGTHLLLPMAVVYETGNHIAHISDGRSRRQCAESFVKQVKMAIAGETPWTVMQVPTLDEVKG
;
A
#
# COMPACT_ATOMS: atom_id res chain seq x y z
N MET A 1 5.00 21.02 10.84
CA MET A 1 5.75 20.02 10.06
C MET A 1 4.77 18.91 9.78
N ALA A 2 4.58 18.49 8.52
CA ALA A 2 3.66 17.40 8.23
C ALA A 2 4.28 16.09 8.72
N ASP A 3 3.52 15.28 9.46
CA ASP A 3 3.98 13.98 9.93
C ASP A 3 4.25 13.06 8.74
N VAL A 4 5.19 12.13 8.90
CA VAL A 4 5.49 11.08 7.93
C VAL A 4 5.15 9.74 8.56
N SER A 5 4.34 8.94 7.89
CA SER A 5 3.95 7.60 8.34
C SER A 5 4.26 6.56 7.27
N ILE A 6 4.76 5.41 7.71
CA ILE A 6 5.09 4.29 6.84
C ILE A 6 3.93 3.30 6.84
N VAL A 7 3.48 2.91 5.65
CA VAL A 7 2.41 1.92 5.46
C VAL A 7 2.98 0.52 5.66
N ASP A 8 2.26 -0.32 6.42
CA ASP A 8 2.55 -1.75 6.61
C ASP A 8 1.76 -2.65 5.65
N THR A 9 2.21 -3.88 5.44
CA THR A 9 1.54 -4.88 4.58
C THR A 9 0.10 -5.16 5.02
N SER A 10 -0.14 -5.29 6.32
CA SER A 10 -1.49 -5.55 6.86
C SER A 10 -2.45 -4.40 6.55
N VAL A 11 -1.99 -3.15 6.68
CA VAL A 11 -2.75 -1.93 6.34
C VAL A 11 -3.09 -1.91 4.85
N PHE A 12 -2.11 -2.18 3.99
CA PHE A 12 -2.33 -2.16 2.55
C PHE A 12 -3.25 -3.30 2.08
N CYS A 13 -3.15 -4.50 2.68
CA CYS A 13 -4.08 -5.60 2.45
C CYS A 13 -5.52 -5.24 2.85
N ASN A 14 -5.70 -4.58 3.99
CA ASN A 14 -7.00 -4.07 4.42
C ASN A 14 -7.57 -3.06 3.42
N VAL A 15 -6.77 -2.10 2.96
CA VAL A 15 -7.14 -1.09 1.94
C VAL A 15 -7.55 -1.73 0.62
N LEU A 16 -6.81 -2.74 0.15
CA LEU A 16 -7.09 -3.46 -1.10
C LEU A 16 -8.24 -4.47 -0.97
N ASN A 17 -8.76 -4.66 0.26
CA ASN A 17 -9.81 -5.63 0.57
C ASN A 17 -9.42 -7.07 0.21
N ILE A 18 -8.18 -7.46 0.53
CA ILE A 18 -7.69 -8.80 0.24
C ILE A 18 -8.42 -9.83 1.13
N PRO A 19 -9.05 -10.89 0.56
CA PRO A 19 -9.78 -11.88 1.33
C PRO A 19 -8.92 -12.51 2.44
N LYS A 20 -9.47 -12.60 3.66
CA LYS A 20 -8.81 -13.15 4.86
C LYS A 20 -7.63 -12.33 5.39
N LEU A 21 -7.37 -11.14 4.82
CA LEU A 21 -6.32 -10.20 5.25
C LEU A 21 -6.90 -8.78 5.37
N ASN A 22 -8.20 -8.69 5.67
CA ASN A 22 -8.97 -7.45 5.69
C ASN A 22 -9.91 -7.32 6.91
N ASP A 23 -9.60 -8.02 8.00
CA ASP A 23 -10.48 -8.10 9.18
C ASP A 23 -10.66 -6.75 9.89
N GLU A 24 -9.70 -5.84 9.75
CA GLU A 24 -9.68 -4.51 10.38
C GLU A 24 -10.04 -3.38 9.40
N ARG A 25 -10.62 -3.72 8.24
CA ARG A 25 -10.80 -2.76 7.13
C ARG A 25 -11.54 -1.50 7.56
N GLY A 26 -12.58 -1.62 8.39
CA GLY A 26 -13.33 -0.45 8.87
C GLY A 26 -12.42 0.54 9.61
N VAL A 27 -11.68 0.03 10.59
CA VAL A 27 -10.74 0.82 11.42
C VAL A 27 -9.62 1.39 10.57
N VAL A 28 -9.03 0.59 9.67
CA VAL A 28 -7.95 1.03 8.77
C VAL A 28 -8.41 2.17 7.86
N MET A 29 -9.62 2.10 7.31
CA MET A 29 -10.15 3.16 6.44
C MET A 29 -10.46 4.45 7.21
N GLU A 30 -10.91 4.35 8.47
CA GLU A 30 -11.10 5.50 9.36
C GLU A 30 -9.76 6.16 9.71
N GLN A 31 -8.76 5.39 10.12
CA GLN A 31 -7.42 5.91 10.42
C GLN A 31 -6.75 6.52 9.18
N LEU A 32 -6.92 5.90 8.00
CA LEU A 32 -6.40 6.45 6.75
C LEU A 32 -7.02 7.82 6.45
N ARG A 33 -8.31 8.00 6.72
CA ARG A 33 -8.98 9.28 6.57
C ARG A 33 -8.41 10.32 7.55
N ASP A 34 -8.19 9.95 8.81
CA ASP A 34 -7.59 10.86 9.79
C ASP A 34 -6.19 11.31 9.38
N PHE A 35 -5.37 10.41 8.82
CA PHE A 35 -4.04 10.75 8.30
C PHE A 35 -4.13 11.72 7.11
N LEU A 36 -5.08 11.51 6.21
CA LEU A 36 -5.32 12.41 5.08
C LEU A 36 -5.78 13.80 5.53
N GLU A 37 -6.69 13.88 6.49
CA GLU A 37 -7.19 15.15 7.05
C GLU A 37 -6.09 15.93 7.79
N LYS A 38 -5.13 15.23 8.41
CA LYS A 38 -3.94 15.82 9.04
C LYS A 38 -2.84 16.21 8.04
N GLY A 39 -2.99 15.86 6.77
CA GLY A 39 -1.97 16.09 5.74
C GLY A 39 -0.70 15.26 5.95
N THR A 40 -0.80 14.11 6.61
CA THR A 40 0.32 13.20 6.83
C THR A 40 0.83 12.64 5.50
N HIS A 41 2.16 12.65 5.32
CA HIS A 41 2.80 12.00 4.17
C HIS A 41 2.89 10.50 4.41
N LEU A 42 2.10 9.74 3.65
CA LEU A 42 2.10 8.28 3.71
C LEU A 42 3.13 7.74 2.73
N LEU A 43 4.04 6.92 3.24
CA LEU A 43 5.10 6.29 2.47
C LEU A 43 4.80 4.81 2.32
N LEU A 44 4.76 4.31 1.08
CA LEU A 44 4.53 2.90 0.75
C LEU A 44 5.87 2.22 0.46
N PRO A 45 6.41 1.38 1.36
CA PRO A 45 7.67 0.68 1.12
C PRO A 45 7.56 -0.32 -0.03
N MET A 46 8.65 -0.50 -0.77
CA MET A 46 8.71 -1.57 -1.78
C MET A 46 8.53 -2.98 -1.21
N ALA A 47 8.96 -3.21 0.04
CA ALA A 47 8.72 -4.48 0.74
C ALA A 47 7.23 -4.81 0.83
N VAL A 48 6.40 -3.83 1.20
CA VAL A 48 4.94 -3.97 1.27
C VAL A 48 4.36 -4.31 -0.09
N VAL A 49 4.83 -3.67 -1.16
CA VAL A 49 4.42 -3.99 -2.54
C VAL A 49 4.69 -5.47 -2.86
N TYR A 50 5.88 -5.99 -2.52
CA TYR A 50 6.22 -7.38 -2.78
C TYR A 50 5.42 -8.36 -1.92
N GLU A 51 5.28 -8.09 -0.63
CA GLU A 51 4.54 -8.95 0.30
C GLU A 51 3.05 -9.02 -0.05
N THR A 52 2.42 -7.87 -0.33
CA THR A 52 1.02 -7.82 -0.78
C THR A 52 0.84 -8.55 -2.11
N GLY A 53 1.78 -8.38 -3.06
CA GLY A 53 1.76 -9.14 -4.31
C GLY A 53 1.83 -10.65 -4.09
N ASN A 54 2.67 -11.10 -3.16
CA ASN A 54 2.79 -12.50 -2.77
C ASN A 54 1.50 -13.03 -2.11
N HIS A 55 0.86 -12.25 -1.24
CA HIS A 55 -0.43 -12.62 -0.66
C HIS A 55 -1.52 -12.80 -1.73
N ILE A 56 -1.59 -11.90 -2.71
CA ILE A 56 -2.54 -11.99 -3.82
C ILE A 56 -2.28 -13.26 -4.64
N ALA A 57 -1.02 -13.58 -4.94
CA ALA A 57 -0.66 -14.78 -5.71
C ALA A 57 -1.16 -16.08 -5.06
N HIS A 58 -1.22 -16.13 -3.73
CA HIS A 58 -1.68 -17.28 -2.94
C HIS A 58 -3.21 -17.36 -2.78
N ILE A 59 -3.99 -16.41 -3.31
CA ILE A 59 -5.45 -16.50 -3.31
C ILE A 59 -5.88 -17.70 -4.19
N SER A 60 -6.63 -18.63 -3.59
CA SER A 60 -7.06 -19.87 -4.25
C SER A 60 -8.14 -19.64 -5.32
N ASP A 61 -9.11 -18.76 -5.06
CA ASP A 61 -10.13 -18.41 -6.04
C ASP A 61 -9.54 -17.52 -7.14
N GLY A 62 -9.53 -18.03 -8.38
CA GLY A 62 -8.93 -17.34 -9.51
C GLY A 62 -9.60 -16.02 -9.85
N ARG A 63 -10.91 -15.89 -9.62
CA ARG A 63 -11.65 -14.65 -9.86
C ARG A 63 -11.27 -13.58 -8.84
N SER A 64 -11.33 -13.89 -7.55
CA SER A 64 -10.87 -12.99 -6.48
C SER A 64 -9.40 -12.61 -6.67
N ARG A 65 -8.53 -13.58 -6.99
CA ARG A 65 -7.10 -13.32 -7.26
C ARG A 65 -6.93 -12.26 -8.35
N ARG A 66 -7.64 -12.41 -9.47
CA ARG A 66 -7.56 -11.45 -10.58
C ARG A 66 -8.06 -10.06 -10.17
N GLN A 67 -9.21 -9.97 -9.50
CA GLN A 67 -9.78 -8.70 -9.06
C GLN A 67 -8.84 -7.98 -8.07
N CYS A 68 -8.27 -8.69 -7.11
CA CYS A 68 -7.29 -8.15 -6.18
C CYS A 68 -6.02 -7.68 -6.92
N ALA A 69 -5.51 -8.46 -7.88
CA ALA A 69 -4.34 -8.07 -8.67
C ALA A 69 -4.59 -6.80 -9.49
N GLU A 70 -5.76 -6.65 -10.11
CA GLU A 70 -6.13 -5.45 -10.87
C GLU A 70 -6.21 -4.21 -9.96
N SER A 71 -6.82 -4.34 -8.79
CA SER A 71 -6.88 -3.27 -7.78
C SER A 71 -5.48 -2.89 -7.26
N PHE A 72 -4.66 -3.89 -6.93
CA PHE A 72 -3.28 -3.72 -6.48
C PHE A 72 -2.43 -2.98 -7.52
N VAL A 73 -2.45 -3.43 -8.78
CA VAL A 73 -1.69 -2.78 -9.87
C VAL A 73 -2.14 -1.33 -10.06
N LYS A 74 -3.44 -1.05 -9.98
CA LYS A 74 -3.96 0.32 -10.06
C LYS A 74 -3.41 1.18 -8.93
N GLN A 75 -3.50 0.73 -7.68
CA GLN A 75 -3.03 1.49 -6.51
C GLN A 75 -1.52 1.76 -6.55
N VAL A 76 -0.72 0.75 -6.92
CA VAL A 76 0.74 0.91 -7.01
C VAL A 76 1.13 1.88 -8.13
N LYS A 77 0.47 1.83 -9.29
CA LYS A 77 0.71 2.78 -10.37
C LYS A 77 0.39 4.22 -9.96
N MET A 78 -0.74 4.42 -9.29
CA MET A 78 -1.10 5.75 -8.79
C MET A 78 -0.12 6.23 -7.72
N ALA A 79 0.39 5.34 -6.87
CA ALA A 79 1.41 5.65 -5.86
C ALA A 79 2.77 6.07 -6.46
N ILE A 80 3.15 5.47 -7.59
CA ILE A 80 4.34 5.87 -8.34
C ILE A 80 4.12 7.22 -9.03
N ALA A 81 2.91 7.48 -9.51
CA ALA A 81 2.54 8.75 -10.15
C ALA A 81 2.29 9.90 -9.16
N GLY A 82 2.25 9.63 -7.85
CA GLY A 82 1.91 10.62 -6.83
C GLY A 82 0.41 10.99 -6.79
N GLU A 83 -0.46 10.12 -7.32
CA GLU A 83 -1.91 10.33 -7.45
C GLU A 83 -2.73 9.65 -6.32
N THR A 84 -2.07 9.04 -5.35
CA THR A 84 -2.69 8.42 -4.17
C THR A 84 -2.33 9.14 -2.87
N PRO A 85 -3.08 8.88 -1.79
CA PRO A 85 -2.72 9.23 -0.42
C PRO A 85 -1.27 8.90 -0.03
N TRP A 86 -0.71 7.82 -0.58
CA TRP A 86 0.66 7.37 -0.35
C TRP A 86 1.54 7.52 -1.59
N THR A 87 2.83 7.75 -1.35
CA THR A 87 3.89 7.77 -2.37
C THR A 87 4.82 6.57 -2.14
N VAL A 88 5.24 5.91 -3.22
CA VAL A 88 6.19 4.79 -3.10
C VAL A 88 7.55 5.27 -2.60
N MET A 89 8.07 4.65 -1.55
CA MET A 89 9.47 4.84 -1.16
C MET A 89 10.35 4.13 -2.17
N GLN A 90 11.06 4.89 -2.99
CA GLN A 90 12.12 4.33 -3.82
C GLN A 90 13.25 3.86 -2.92
N VAL A 91 13.83 2.70 -3.25
CA VAL A 91 15.08 2.27 -2.63
C VAL A 91 16.17 3.23 -3.12
N PRO A 92 17.01 3.79 -2.25
CA PRO A 92 18.05 4.71 -2.68
C PRO A 92 18.97 4.03 -3.70
N THR A 93 19.31 4.78 -4.73
CA THR A 93 20.27 4.38 -5.75
C THR A 93 21.67 4.24 -5.15
N LEU A 94 22.53 3.43 -5.80
CA LEU A 94 23.91 3.27 -5.37
C LEU A 94 24.67 4.61 -5.30
N ASP A 95 24.33 5.57 -6.14
CA ASP A 95 24.95 6.90 -6.15
C ASP A 95 24.49 7.74 -4.94
N GLU A 96 23.21 7.65 -4.54
CA GLU A 96 22.69 8.31 -3.33
C GLU A 96 23.27 7.75 -2.03
N VAL A 97 23.66 6.47 -2.01
CA VAL A 97 24.28 5.83 -0.84
C VAL A 97 25.79 6.12 -0.76
N LYS A 98 26.44 6.37 -1.91
CA LYS A 98 27.90 6.50 -1.97
C LYS A 98 28.43 7.88 -1.58
N GLY A 99 27.63 8.94 -1.67
CA GLY A 99 28.01 10.30 -1.25
C GLY A 99 29.04 10.94 -2.17
#